data_AF-A0A3E0CQD6-F1
#
_entry.id   AF-A0A3E0CQD6-F1
#
_cell.length_a   1.000
_cell.length_b   1.000
_cell.length_c   1.000
_cell.angle_alpha   90.00
_cell.angle_beta   90.00
_cell.angle_gamma   90.00
#
_symmetry.space_group_name_H-M   'P 1'
#
loop_
_entity.id
_entity.type
_entity.pdbx_description
1 polymer ?
#
loop_
_entity_poly.entity_id
_entity_poly.type
_entity_poly.pdbx_seq_one_letter_code
_entity_poly.pdbx_strand_id
1 'polypeptide(L)'
;MNLRKKWLQSKDAPGLFAEGRLITFTLMSQGRYIACAVTRDALERHFLCRRESDDATLVSAFERGLRRILEVSERKSRALRSARILVTAADLGAA
;
A
#
# COMPACT_ATOMS: atom_id res chain seq x y z
N MET A 1 -8.38 11.80 -22.88
CA MET A 1 -8.99 10.89 -21.87
C MET A 1 -8.11 10.87 -20.63
N ASN A 2 -8.56 11.49 -19.54
CA ASN A 2 -7.75 11.74 -18.33
C ASN A 2 -7.84 10.57 -17.33
N LEU A 3 -6.77 9.78 -17.25
CA LEU A 3 -6.60 8.63 -16.33
C LEU A 3 -6.64 9.00 -14.83
N ARG A 4 -6.73 10.30 -14.48
CA ARG A 4 -6.78 10.79 -13.11
C ARG A 4 -8.15 10.66 -12.43
N LYS A 5 -9.25 10.49 -13.18
CA LYS A 5 -10.61 10.50 -12.61
C LYS A 5 -11.21 9.13 -12.30
N LYS A 6 -10.50 8.01 -12.53
CA LYS A 6 -11.08 6.67 -12.35
C LYS A 6 -10.99 6.14 -10.91
N TRP A 7 -10.28 6.81 -10.02
CA TRP A 7 -10.07 6.37 -8.64
C TRP A 7 -11.07 6.96 -7.63
N LEU A 8 -11.90 7.93 -8.03
CA LEU A 8 -12.76 8.67 -7.09
C LEU A 8 -14.18 8.09 -6.91
N GLN A 9 -14.52 6.97 -7.58
CA GLN A 9 -15.83 6.31 -7.43
C GLN A 9 -15.77 4.84 -7.05
N SER A 10 -14.58 4.27 -6.87
CA SER A 10 -14.47 2.94 -6.27
C SER A 10 -14.24 3.10 -4.78
N LYS A 11 -14.87 2.24 -3.99
CA LYS A 11 -14.79 2.14 -2.52
C LYS A 11 -13.39 1.64 -2.08
N ASP A 12 -12.33 2.18 -2.70
CA ASP A 12 -10.92 1.78 -2.66
C ASP A 12 -10.01 2.97 -2.34
N ALA A 13 -10.54 3.99 -1.65
CA ALA A 13 -9.65 4.95 -0.99
C ALA A 13 -8.83 4.15 0.06
N PRO A 14 -7.51 4.34 0.14
CA PRO A 14 -6.70 3.66 1.13
C PRO A 14 -7.26 3.92 2.52
N GLY A 15 -7.87 2.90 3.12
CA GLY A 15 -8.48 3.01 4.43
C GLY A 15 -7.39 2.87 5.48
N LEU A 16 -7.10 3.95 6.20
CA LEU A 16 -6.31 3.91 7.43
C LEU A 16 -7.13 3.16 8.49
N PHE A 17 -6.70 1.99 8.93
CA PHE A 17 -7.38 1.24 9.98
C PHE A 17 -6.41 0.85 11.11
N ALA A 18 -6.93 0.88 12.35
CA ALA A 18 -6.27 0.65 13.64
C ALA A 18 -5.35 1.79 14.18
N GLU A 19 -5.83 3.05 14.18
CA GLU A 19 -5.09 4.25 14.64
C GLU A 19 -3.98 4.78 13.69
N GLY A 20 -4.23 4.86 12.38
CA GLY A 20 -3.27 5.46 11.44
C GLY A 20 -1.95 4.67 11.28
N ARG A 21 -1.91 3.43 11.78
CA ARG A 21 -0.72 2.56 11.74
C ARG A 21 -0.66 1.62 10.53
N LEU A 22 -1.76 1.41 9.83
CA LEU A 22 -1.81 0.55 8.64
C LEU A 22 -2.62 1.24 7.55
N ILE A 23 -2.08 1.20 6.32
CA ILE A 23 -2.79 1.63 5.12
C ILE A 23 -3.24 0.39 4.37
N THR A 24 -4.55 0.21 4.22
CA THR A 24 -5.13 -0.90 3.46
C THR A 24 -5.49 -0.47 2.05
N PHE A 25 -5.29 -1.36 1.08
CA PHE A 25 -5.62 -1.14 -0.32
C PHE A 25 -5.94 -2.46 -1.00
N THR A 26 -6.68 -2.43 -2.10
CA THR A 26 -7.00 -3.62 -2.88
C THR A 26 -6.09 -3.70 -4.10
N LEU A 27 -5.44 -4.84 -4.31
CA LEU A 27 -4.69 -5.13 -5.53
C LEU A 27 -5.50 -6.12 -6.38
N MET A 28 -5.65 -5.84 -7.68
CA MET A 28 -6.09 -6.86 -8.63
C MET A 28 -4.90 -7.68 -9.11
N SER A 29 -4.89 -8.98 -8.80
CA SER A 29 -3.85 -9.91 -9.26
C SER A 29 -4.48 -11.21 -9.73
N GLN A 30 -4.06 -11.71 -10.90
CA GLN A 30 -4.60 -12.93 -11.53
C GLN A 30 -6.15 -12.98 -11.62
N GLY A 31 -6.79 -11.82 -11.84
CA GLY A 31 -8.26 -11.72 -11.92
C GLY A 31 -8.97 -11.77 -10.57
N ARG A 32 -8.26 -11.68 -9.45
CA ARG A 32 -8.83 -11.67 -8.09
C ARG A 32 -8.45 -10.38 -7.36
N TYR A 33 -9.40 -9.84 -6.60
CA TYR A 33 -9.16 -8.75 -5.66
C TYR A 33 -8.47 -9.32 -4.42
N ILE A 34 -7.29 -8.78 -4.10
CA ILE A 34 -6.48 -9.17 -2.96
C ILE A 34 -6.46 -7.99 -1.99
N ALA A 35 -6.83 -8.25 -0.75
CA ALA A 35 -6.73 -7.25 0.31
C ALA A 35 -5.27 -7.12 0.75
N CYS A 36 -4.68 -5.97 0.47
CA CYS A 36 -3.32 -5.65 0.86
C CYS A 36 -3.33 -4.63 2.01
N ALA A 37 -2.34 -4.74 2.89
CA ALA A 37 -2.08 -3.75 3.92
C ALA A 37 -0.59 -3.43 3.92
N VAL A 38 -0.23 -2.17 4.13
CA VAL A 38 1.14 -1.74 4.37
C VAL A 38 1.23 -1.07 5.73
N THR A 39 2.24 -1.43 6.51
CA THR A 39 2.46 -0.82 7.83
C THR A 39 3.00 0.60 7.69
N ARG A 40 2.58 1.50 8.57
CA ARG A 40 3.09 2.88 8.71
C ARG A 40 4.62 2.89 8.81
N ASP A 41 5.20 2.01 9.62
CA ASP A 41 6.65 1.84 9.77
C ASP A 41 7.37 1.58 8.43
N ALA A 42 6.76 0.79 7.55
CA ALA A 42 7.30 0.52 6.22
C ALA A 42 7.32 1.78 5.34
N LEU A 43 6.27 2.60 5.43
CA LEU A 43 6.21 3.89 4.74
C LEU A 43 7.20 4.88 5.34
N GLU A 44 7.24 4.97 6.67
CA GLU A 44 8.13 5.83 7.45
C GLU A 44 9.60 5.57 7.13
N ARG A 45 10.02 4.30 7.06
CA ARG A 45 11.43 3.95 6.82
C ARG A 45 11.87 4.10 5.37
N HIS A 46 10.99 3.86 4.41
CA HIS A 46 11.37 3.77 2.99
C HIS A 46 10.93 4.97 2.14
N PHE A 47 9.88 5.68 2.53
CA PHE A 47 9.25 6.70 1.68
C PHE A 47 9.03 8.04 2.38
N LEU A 48 9.32 8.12 3.67
CA LEU A 48 9.03 9.28 4.52
C LEU A 48 10.33 9.88 5.03
N CYS A 49 10.53 11.17 4.75
CA CYS A 49 11.74 11.89 5.16
C CYS A 49 11.61 12.57 6.54
N ARG A 50 10.42 12.65 7.13
CA ARG A 50 10.18 13.36 8.40
C ARG A 50 9.43 12.47 9.38
N ARG A 51 9.95 12.37 10.60
CA ARG A 51 9.50 11.43 11.65
C ARG A 51 8.19 11.86 12.35
N GLU A 52 7.68 13.04 12.02
CA GLU A 52 6.39 13.55 12.47
C GLU A 52 5.50 13.66 11.25
N SER A 53 4.67 12.63 11.05
CA SER A 53 3.86 12.50 9.85
C SER A 53 2.41 12.38 10.25
N ASP A 54 1.65 13.45 10.04
CA ASP A 54 0.19 13.44 9.95
C ASP A 54 -0.27 12.40 8.92
N ASP A 55 -1.52 11.95 9.06
CA ASP A 55 -2.14 10.97 8.17
C ASP A 55 -2.08 11.40 6.68
N ALA A 56 -2.17 12.70 6.40
CA ALA A 56 -2.03 13.24 5.05
C ALA A 56 -0.65 12.99 4.43
N THR A 57 0.40 13.04 5.25
CA THR A 57 1.78 12.78 4.81
C THR A 57 2.01 11.28 4.62
N LEU A 58 1.34 10.43 5.40
CA LEU A 58 1.35 8.97 5.19
C LEU A 58 0.71 8.56 3.87
N VAL A 59 -0.43 9.16 3.52
CA VAL A 59 -1.06 8.93 2.21
C VAL A 59 -0.13 9.39 1.08
N SER A 60 0.51 10.56 1.21
CA SER A 60 1.49 11.04 0.23
C SER A 60 2.70 10.11 0.10
N ALA A 61 3.20 9.54 1.20
CA ALA A 61 4.30 8.58 1.19
C ALA A 61 3.90 7.27 0.51
N PHE A 62 2.67 6.81 0.77
CA PHE A 62 2.07 5.67 0.09
C PHE A 62 1.96 5.90 -1.41
N GLU A 63 1.48 7.07 -1.86
CA GLU A 63 1.39 7.41 -3.28
C GLU A 63 2.76 7.44 -3.97
N ARG A 64 3.79 7.98 -3.30
CA ARG A 64 5.18 7.96 -3.80
C ARG A 64 5.74 6.55 -3.89
N GLY A 65 5.46 5.71 -2.90
CA GLY A 65 5.91 4.33 -2.82
C GLY A 65 5.02 3.33 -3.56
N LEU A 66 3.91 3.78 -4.13
CA LEU A 66 2.82 2.91 -4.59
C LEU A 66 3.31 1.86 -5.58
N ARG A 67 4.14 2.25 -6.55
CA ARG A 67 4.69 1.32 -7.55
C ARG A 67 5.45 0.16 -6.89
N ARG A 68 6.37 0.48 -5.98
CA ARG A 68 7.19 -0.53 -5.29
C ARG A 68 6.37 -1.38 -4.33
N ILE A 69 5.40 -0.77 -3.64
CA ILE A 69 4.45 -1.49 -2.78
C ILE A 69 3.61 -2.47 -3.61
N LEU A 70 3.13 -2.08 -4.79
CA LEU A 70 2.38 -2.96 -5.69
C LEU A 70 3.24 -4.11 -6.20
N GLU A 71 4.49 -3.87 -6.61
CA GLU A 71 5.42 -4.91 -7.06
C GLU A 71 5.71 -5.94 -5.96
N VAL A 72 5.98 -5.47 -4.74
CA VAL A 72 6.22 -6.34 -3.58
C VAL A 72 4.95 -7.11 -3.22
N SER A 73 3.79 -6.46 -3.20
CA SER A 73 2.50 -7.11 -2.95
C SER A 73 2.17 -8.16 -4.00
N GLU A 74 2.43 -7.90 -5.28
CA GLU A 74 2.21 -8.87 -6.35
C GLU A 74 3.16 -10.06 -6.22
N ARG A 75 4.46 -9.80 -6.00
CA ARG A 75 5.46 -10.86 -5.80
C ARG A 75 5.08 -11.76 -4.62
N LYS A 76 4.68 -11.15 -3.50
CA LYS A 76 4.28 -11.85 -2.28
C LYS A 76 2.95 -12.59 -2.45
N SER A 77 1.99 -12.00 -3.19
CA SER A 77 0.76 -12.67 -3.60
C SER A 77 1.02 -13.94 -4.41
N ARG A 78 1.89 -13.85 -5.42
CA ARG A 78 2.25 -15.01 -6.26
C ARG A 78 2.96 -16.10 -5.46
N ALA A 79 3.86 -15.71 -4.54
CA ALA A 79 4.59 -16.65 -3.69
C ALA A 79 3.69 -17.35 -2.66
N LEU A 80 2.81 -16.59 -1.98
CA LEU A 80 1.99 -17.12 -0.88
C LEU A 80 0.62 -17.67 -1.34
N ARG A 81 0.22 -17.44 -2.59
CA ARG A 81 -1.14 -17.72 -3.12
C ARG A 81 -2.26 -17.29 -2.16
N SER A 82 -2.03 -16.21 -1.41
CA SER A 82 -2.88 -15.78 -0.31
C SER A 82 -3.80 -14.64 -0.73
N ALA A 83 -5.04 -14.67 -0.23
CA ALA A 83 -6.03 -13.62 -0.50
C ALA A 83 -5.82 -12.33 0.32
N ARG A 84 -4.84 -12.34 1.24
CA ARG A 84 -4.46 -11.21 2.08
C ARG A 84 -2.95 -11.07 2.12
N ILE A 85 -2.44 -9.87 1.93
CA ILE A 85 -0.99 -9.59 1.90
C ILE A 85 -0.69 -8.42 2.84
N LEU A 86 0.25 -8.65 3.76
CA LEU A 86 0.82 -7.59 4.61
C LEU A 86 2.22 -7.25 4.09
N VAL A 87 2.44 -5.98 3.78
CA VAL A 87 3.71 -5.41 3.38
C VAL A 87 4.32 -4.69 4.57
N THR A 88 5.48 -5.19 5.01
CA THR A 88 6.25 -4.64 6.12
C THR A 88 7.52 -3.95 5.63
N ALA A 89 8.24 -3.25 6.50
CA ALA A 89 9.50 -2.60 6.14
C ALA A 89 10.56 -3.60 5.63
N ALA A 90 10.54 -4.83 6.15
CA ALA A 90 11.43 -5.90 5.70
C ALA A 90 11.13 -6.31 4.25
N ASP A 91 9.85 -6.37 3.87
CA ASP A 91 9.45 -6.73 2.50
C ASP A 91 9.88 -5.69 1.45
N LEU A 92 9.87 -4.41 1.83
CA LEU A 92 10.33 -3.32 0.96
C LEU A 92 11.86 -3.23 0.85
N GLY A 93 12.57 -3.63 1.91
CA GLY A 93 14.03 -3.67 1.97
C GLY A 93 14.64 -4.90 1.30
N ALA A 94 13.90 -6.00 1.20
CA ALA A 94 14.32 -7.22 0.51
C ALA A 94 14.08 -7.21 -1.01
N ALA A 95 13.69 -6.05 -1.57
CA ALA A 95 13.25 -5.90 -2.96
C ALA A 95 14.35 -5.45 -3.92
#